data_AF-A0A821RUM6-F1
#
_entry.id   AF-A0A821RUM6-F1
#
_cell.length_a   1.000
_cell.length_b   1.000
_cell.length_c   1.000
_cell.angle_alpha   90.00
_cell.angle_beta   90.00
_cell.angle_gamma   90.00
#
_symmetry.space_group_name_H-M   'P 1'
#
loop_
_entity.id
_entity.type
_entity.pdbx_description
1 polymer ?
#
loop_
_entity_poly.entity_id
_entity_poly.type
_entity_poly.pdbx_seq_one_letter_code
_entity_poly.pdbx_strand_id
1 'polypeptide(L)'
;MYRCWGITCYPCSKLCIGLLILLILLILAIIATFLILFIGKNKETQTTSIITFFNSTTEIADKTNTTVFAKTITIISTKTIPTKSTTTTTTTTTTTASTATTTISCGTSCLNQSWIESSDGLAFWPFDGSYVDIVGNYNGIPSLNLPTFVPGYLGQAASFDASLQQAMYTSFIPLNNVSFTIEAWIKPTGYPNPRDHSIVGLCPSKIVDRCLHINIRNKKLYFGFYFDDIQDVTTIPLNEWIHVVFVFDLTTKVQTIYLNGFQDVQSTALHSFEGESGNFTVGINQGVDFPYSYFQGYIDQLSINRRTKTPCEILEIATLTGHFKFDSPSTYIDSGPNAVATTFSSTSIITGYKNQAISFSGLSASYFQTWGFTSFGFSNKPFSLAFWIKPQILSGTLVHLSTSSQGTGSHCFPLLGFDSNGAIIAQVLTDNNIVVTATGSILPVSSLWIAVVQTWSSTNGLKLYVNNILVSSVAAPTFLASETTPNYLTLGNCLNGCDGTCSNGLVSRPGPFTGAIDDWRIYNRELTSDDVCTLYFSA
;
A
#
# COMPACT_ATOMS: atom_id res chain seq x y z
N MET A 1 -6.71 -4.75 -75.57
CA MET A 1 -7.22 -4.65 -74.19
C MET A 1 -6.20 -5.29 -73.27
N TYR A 2 -5.85 -4.56 -72.19
CA TYR A 2 -4.90 -4.86 -71.11
C TYR A 2 -3.42 -5.09 -71.48
N ARG A 3 -2.60 -4.14 -70.99
CA ARG A 3 -1.17 -3.95 -71.26
C ARG A 3 -0.32 -4.72 -70.23
N CYS A 4 0.65 -5.49 -70.72
CA CYS A 4 1.93 -5.72 -70.03
C CYS A 4 2.98 -4.83 -70.68
N TRP A 5 3.78 -4.10 -69.89
CA TRP A 5 5.06 -3.51 -70.32
C TRP A 5 6.09 -3.73 -69.22
N GLY A 6 7.26 -4.22 -69.60
CA GLY A 6 8.36 -4.56 -68.70
C GLY A 6 9.55 -3.59 -68.75
N ILE A 7 10.65 -4.12 -68.21
CA ILE A 7 12.08 -3.81 -68.43
C ILE A 7 12.63 -2.59 -67.66
N THR A 8 13.55 -2.82 -66.70
CA THR A 8 14.98 -2.42 -66.78
C THR A 8 15.76 -2.76 -65.51
N CYS A 9 16.91 -3.44 -65.68
CA CYS A 9 17.96 -3.63 -64.67
C CYS A 9 18.84 -2.36 -64.57
N TYR A 10 19.32 -2.03 -63.35
CA TYR A 10 20.35 -1.01 -63.10
C TYR A 10 21.56 -1.60 -62.34
N PRO A 11 22.78 -1.05 -62.55
CA PRO A 11 24.02 -1.69 -62.14
C PRO A 11 24.40 -1.37 -60.69
N CYS A 12 24.96 -2.38 -60.03
CA CYS A 12 25.56 -2.34 -58.71
C CYS A 12 26.89 -1.58 -58.76
N SER A 13 26.89 -0.25 -58.52
CA SER A 13 28.16 0.49 -58.33
C SER A 13 28.07 1.76 -57.47
N LYS A 14 26.89 2.22 -57.06
CA LYS A 14 26.76 3.43 -56.19
C LYS A 14 26.51 3.15 -54.70
N LEU A 15 26.10 1.93 -54.33
CA LEU A 15 25.84 1.58 -52.93
C LEU A 15 27.13 1.27 -52.14
N CYS A 16 28.16 0.71 -52.78
CA CYS A 16 29.44 0.40 -52.12
C CYS A 16 30.30 1.65 -51.82
N ILE A 17 30.22 2.69 -52.66
CA ILE A 17 31.00 3.93 -52.46
C ILE A 17 30.42 4.75 -51.29
N GLY A 18 29.08 4.77 -51.15
CA GLY A 18 28.42 5.43 -50.02
C GLY A 18 28.75 4.78 -48.67
N LEU A 19 28.78 3.43 -48.62
CA LEU A 19 29.18 2.71 -47.40
C LEU A 19 30.66 2.91 -47.05
N LEU A 20 31.55 2.98 -48.05
CA LEU A 20 32.97 3.19 -47.83
C LEU A 20 33.27 4.61 -47.32
N ILE A 21 32.56 5.63 -47.83
CA ILE A 21 32.67 7.01 -47.35
C ILE A 21 32.14 7.15 -45.93
N LEU A 22 31.03 6.46 -45.60
CA LEU A 22 30.49 6.43 -44.24
C LEU A 22 31.46 5.77 -43.25
N LEU A 23 32.14 4.69 -43.67
CA LEU A 23 33.13 3.98 -42.84
C LEU A 23 34.40 4.83 -42.63
N ILE A 24 34.86 5.56 -43.65
CA ILE A 24 36.01 6.48 -43.56
C ILE A 24 35.68 7.68 -42.65
N LEU A 25 34.46 8.23 -42.73
CA LEU A 25 34.00 9.29 -41.84
C LEU A 25 33.88 8.80 -40.38
N LEU A 26 33.45 7.55 -40.17
CA LEU A 26 33.39 6.94 -38.84
C LEU A 26 34.79 6.72 -38.26
N ILE A 27 35.74 6.25 -39.07
CA ILE A 27 37.15 6.06 -38.66
C ILE A 27 37.82 7.41 -38.36
N LEU A 28 37.58 8.45 -39.16
CA LEU A 28 38.09 9.80 -38.90
C LEU A 28 37.48 10.42 -37.63
N ALA A 29 36.20 10.16 -37.34
CA ALA A 29 35.56 10.58 -36.10
C ALA A 29 36.15 9.85 -34.87
N ILE A 30 36.44 8.55 -34.99
CA ILE A 30 37.11 7.76 -33.94
C ILE A 30 38.55 8.26 -33.71
N ILE A 31 39.29 8.57 -34.77
CA ILE A 31 40.65 9.13 -34.67
C ILE A 31 40.63 10.53 -34.06
N ALA A 32 39.66 11.39 -34.42
CA ALA A 32 39.50 12.71 -33.82
C ALA A 32 39.15 12.62 -32.32
N THR A 33 38.34 11.63 -31.93
CA THR A 33 37.99 11.39 -30.52
C THR A 33 39.21 10.88 -29.74
N PHE A 34 40.05 10.03 -30.35
CA PHE A 34 41.32 9.59 -29.76
C PHE A 34 42.37 10.71 -29.68
N LEU A 35 42.38 11.65 -30.63
CA LEU A 35 43.31 12.80 -30.62
C LEU A 35 42.91 13.84 -29.57
N ILE A 36 41.60 14.03 -29.32
CA ILE A 36 41.09 14.88 -28.23
C ILE A 36 41.44 14.28 -26.85
N LEU A 37 41.49 12.94 -26.74
CA LEU A 37 41.94 12.24 -25.54
C LEU A 37 43.47 12.31 -25.32
N PHE A 38 44.27 12.58 -26.36
CA PHE A 38 45.74 12.62 -26.27
C PHE A 38 46.35 14.03 -26.16
N ILE A 39 45.62 15.10 -26.48
CA ILE A 39 46.14 16.48 -26.43
C ILE A 39 45.83 17.20 -25.09
N GLY A 40 45.07 16.57 -24.20
CA GLY A 40 44.74 17.11 -22.87
C GLY A 40 45.72 16.78 -21.74
N LYS A 41 47.04 16.78 -21.96
CA LYS A 41 48.04 16.70 -20.88
C LYS A 41 49.18 17.67 -21.15
N ASN A 42 48.96 18.94 -20.86
CA ASN A 42 49.97 19.89 -20.40
C ASN A 42 49.30 21.24 -20.10
N LYS A 43 48.77 21.37 -18.88
CA LYS A 43 48.74 22.62 -18.11
C LYS A 43 48.22 22.32 -16.70
N GLU A 44 48.74 23.08 -15.76
CA GLU A 44 48.63 22.91 -14.31
C GLU A 44 47.19 22.78 -13.79
N THR A 45 47.09 22.04 -12.70
CA THR A 45 45.91 21.56 -11.96
C THR A 45 44.98 22.65 -11.42
N GLN A 46 43.70 22.60 -11.81
CA GLN A 46 42.57 22.78 -10.87
C GLN A 46 41.73 21.51 -10.90
N THR A 47 41.57 20.85 -9.76
CA THR A 47 40.86 19.57 -9.62
C THR A 47 39.36 19.84 -9.38
N THR A 48 38.52 19.57 -10.38
CA THR A 48 37.07 19.39 -10.21
C THR A 48 36.78 17.91 -9.95
N SER A 49 36.15 17.59 -8.82
CA SER A 49 35.66 16.25 -8.52
C SER A 49 34.40 15.96 -9.34
N ILE A 50 34.45 14.96 -10.22
CA ILE A 50 33.27 14.43 -10.92
C ILE A 50 32.74 13.26 -10.07
N ILE A 51 31.51 13.38 -9.57
CA ILE A 51 30.77 12.30 -8.91
C ILE A 51 29.91 11.62 -9.98
N THR A 52 30.09 10.32 -10.20
CA THR A 52 29.27 9.51 -11.09
C THR A 52 28.48 8.49 -10.26
N PHE A 53 27.16 8.46 -10.41
CA PHE A 53 26.28 7.54 -9.68
C PHE A 53 25.98 6.29 -10.53
N PHE A 54 26.05 5.10 -9.92
CA PHE A 54 25.52 3.85 -10.47
C PHE A 54 24.47 3.31 -9.49
N ASN A 55 23.28 2.94 -9.98
CA ASN A 55 22.24 2.28 -9.20
C ASN A 55 22.23 0.78 -9.53
N SER A 56 22.34 -0.07 -8.51
CA SER A 56 21.95 -1.49 -8.58
C SER A 56 21.43 -1.94 -7.22
N THR A 57 20.30 -2.64 -7.21
CA THR A 57 19.66 -3.24 -6.02
C THR A 57 20.05 -4.72 -5.90
N THR A 58 20.29 -5.19 -4.67
CA THR A 58 20.49 -6.61 -4.33
C THR A 58 19.78 -6.93 -3.03
N GLU A 59 18.97 -7.99 -3.05
CA GLU A 59 18.18 -8.49 -1.92
C GLU A 59 19.02 -9.49 -1.10
N ILE A 60 19.06 -9.32 0.23
CA ILE A 60 19.74 -10.27 1.14
C ILE A 60 18.76 -10.63 2.25
N ALA A 61 18.43 -11.91 2.39
CA ALA A 61 17.59 -12.41 3.47
C ALA A 61 18.41 -12.68 4.74
N ASP A 62 17.99 -12.11 5.87
CA ASP A 62 18.50 -12.45 7.23
C ASP A 62 17.38 -13.10 8.07
N LYS A 63 17.75 -13.95 9.03
CA LYS A 63 16.88 -14.79 9.86
C LYS A 63 16.03 -14.01 10.90
N THR A 64 15.88 -12.70 10.75
CA THR A 64 15.22 -11.81 11.72
C THR A 64 13.97 -11.08 11.19
N ASN A 65 13.35 -11.54 10.09
CA ASN A 65 12.14 -10.92 9.49
C ASN A 65 12.30 -9.43 9.08
N THR A 66 13.53 -8.93 9.01
CA THR A 66 13.87 -7.61 8.48
C THR A 66 14.41 -7.75 7.07
N THR A 67 13.62 -7.41 6.06
CA THR A 67 14.09 -7.14 4.71
C THR A 67 14.91 -5.85 4.71
N VAL A 68 16.17 -5.95 4.26
CA VAL A 68 17.11 -4.82 4.25
C VAL A 68 17.31 -4.37 2.81
N PHE A 69 16.86 -3.16 2.48
CA PHE A 69 17.17 -2.53 1.21
C PHE A 69 18.56 -1.88 1.29
N ALA A 70 19.53 -2.41 0.53
CA ALA A 70 20.86 -1.85 0.43
C ALA A 70 20.96 -0.94 -0.80
N LYS A 71 21.16 0.37 -0.59
CA LYS A 71 21.54 1.30 -1.66
C LYS A 71 23.05 1.46 -1.64
N THR A 72 23.73 1.06 -2.72
CA THR A 72 25.19 1.18 -2.81
C THR A 72 25.59 2.63 -3.05
N ILE A 73 26.24 3.27 -2.07
CA ILE A 73 26.86 4.59 -2.24
C ILE A 73 28.37 4.40 -2.35
N THR A 74 28.92 4.49 -3.56
CA THR A 74 30.38 4.41 -3.77
C THR A 74 31.01 5.78 -3.50
N ILE A 75 31.68 5.94 -2.37
CA ILE A 75 32.49 7.13 -2.07
C ILE A 75 33.93 6.84 -2.49
N ILE A 76 34.39 7.42 -3.60
CA ILE A 76 35.80 7.36 -4.01
C ILE A 76 36.54 8.53 -3.35
N SER A 77 37.24 8.27 -2.25
CA SER A 77 38.17 9.23 -1.64
C SER A 77 39.59 8.97 -2.15
N THR A 78 40.12 9.83 -3.02
CA THR A 78 41.55 9.81 -3.39
C THR A 78 42.37 10.68 -2.44
N LYS A 79 43.20 10.05 -1.61
CA LYS A 79 44.20 10.76 -0.78
C LYS A 79 45.56 10.71 -1.50
N THR A 80 45.99 11.81 -2.09
CA THR A 80 47.37 11.96 -2.58
C THR A 80 48.27 12.43 -1.46
N ILE A 81 49.25 11.60 -1.07
CA ILE A 81 50.32 11.97 -0.13
C ILE A 81 51.55 12.39 -0.95
N PRO A 82 52.08 13.61 -0.81
CA PRO A 82 53.32 13.99 -1.50
C PRO A 82 54.53 13.41 -0.77
N THR A 83 55.27 12.50 -1.41
CA THR A 83 56.59 12.05 -0.94
C THR A 83 57.71 12.65 -1.76
N LYS A 84 58.69 13.24 -1.06
CA LYS A 84 59.90 13.87 -1.61
C LYS A 84 60.88 12.79 -2.10
N SER A 85 61.51 13.06 -3.24
CA SER A 85 62.49 12.24 -3.99
C SER A 85 63.59 11.60 -3.15
N THR A 86 63.78 10.27 -3.27
CA THR A 86 64.99 9.63 -3.84
C THR A 86 64.75 8.13 -4.14
N THR A 87 65.17 7.70 -5.34
CA THR A 87 65.64 6.35 -5.72
C THR A 87 64.72 5.11 -5.55
N THR A 88 64.25 4.62 -6.71
CA THR A 88 63.96 3.22 -7.10
C THR A 88 62.79 2.47 -6.44
N THR A 89 62.00 1.85 -7.33
CA THR A 89 60.93 0.85 -7.17
C THR A 89 59.51 1.42 -7.27
N THR A 90 58.93 1.28 -8.46
CA THR A 90 57.51 1.51 -8.71
C THR A 90 56.71 0.39 -8.05
N THR A 91 56.23 0.62 -6.83
CA THR A 91 55.21 -0.25 -6.21
C THR A 91 53.84 0.29 -6.60
N THR A 92 53.19 -0.34 -7.56
CA THR A 92 51.77 -0.13 -7.85
C THR A 92 50.98 -0.63 -6.64
N THR A 93 50.60 0.26 -5.73
CA THR A 93 49.65 -0.07 -4.67
C THR A 93 48.26 -0.03 -5.28
N THR A 94 47.73 -1.21 -5.59
CA THR A 94 46.30 -1.39 -5.86
C THR A 94 45.57 -1.07 -4.55
N THR A 95 45.05 0.15 -4.41
CA THR A 95 44.06 0.45 -3.39
C THR A 95 42.82 -0.35 -3.75
N THR A 96 42.57 -1.44 -3.02
CA THR A 96 41.28 -2.10 -3.00
C THR A 96 40.24 -1.06 -2.60
N ALA A 97 39.34 -0.71 -3.52
CA ALA A 97 38.14 0.02 -3.17
C ALA A 97 37.36 -0.87 -2.20
N SER A 98 37.35 -0.53 -0.92
CA SER A 98 36.42 -1.15 0.01
C SER A 98 35.04 -0.58 -0.29
N THR A 99 34.21 -1.36 -0.97
CA THR A 99 32.79 -1.05 -1.14
C THR A 99 32.15 -1.14 0.25
N ALA A 100 31.98 0.00 0.92
CA ALA A 100 31.23 0.06 2.16
C ALA A 100 29.74 0.17 1.80
N THR A 101 29.05 -0.97 1.79
CA THR A 101 27.59 -0.99 1.70
C THR A 101 27.05 -0.45 3.02
N THR A 102 26.61 0.81 3.04
CA THR A 102 25.87 1.36 4.17
C THR A 102 24.41 0.97 4.01
N THR A 103 23.97 -0.01 4.81
CA THR A 103 22.56 -0.35 4.93
C THR A 103 21.88 0.72 5.76
N ILE A 104 20.93 1.43 5.15
CA ILE A 104 20.09 2.38 5.89
C ILE A 104 19.00 1.56 6.57
N SER A 105 19.08 1.45 7.90
CA SER A 105 18.00 0.88 8.69
C SER A 105 17.05 1.99 9.11
N CYS A 106 15.81 1.92 8.64
CA CYS A 106 14.75 2.86 9.00
C CYS A 106 14.08 2.55 10.33
N GLY A 107 14.63 1.64 11.14
CA GLY A 107 13.99 1.16 12.36
C GLY A 107 12.93 0.09 12.08
N THR A 108 11.83 0.13 12.84
CA THR A 108 10.77 -0.89 12.77
C THR A 108 9.63 -0.38 11.91
N SER A 109 9.50 -0.90 10.69
CA SER A 109 8.41 -0.59 9.78
C SER A 109 7.83 -1.86 9.18
N CYS A 110 6.52 -1.86 8.96
CA CYS A 110 5.79 -2.93 8.29
C CYS A 110 5.75 -2.78 6.77
N LEU A 111 6.33 -1.69 6.23
CA LEU A 111 6.34 -1.38 4.80
C LEU A 111 7.53 -1.98 4.05
N ASN A 112 8.44 -2.65 4.76
CA ASN A 112 9.66 -3.22 4.18
C ASN A 112 9.42 -4.57 3.48
N GLN A 113 8.24 -5.16 3.64
CA GLN A 113 7.99 -6.55 3.27
C GLN A 113 7.03 -6.65 2.08
N SER A 114 7.38 -7.51 1.12
CA SER A 114 6.65 -7.75 -0.12
C SER A 114 5.43 -8.64 0.13
N TRP A 115 4.35 -8.09 0.66
CA TRP A 115 3.23 -8.90 1.15
C TRP A 115 2.04 -9.08 0.20
N ILE A 116 2.04 -8.42 -0.97
CA ILE A 116 0.91 -8.53 -1.92
C ILE A 116 0.95 -9.87 -2.68
N GLU A 117 2.05 -10.61 -2.61
CA GLU A 117 2.25 -11.88 -3.31
C GLU A 117 2.49 -13.01 -2.30
N SER A 118 1.44 -13.56 -1.68
CA SER A 118 1.56 -14.90 -1.11
C SER A 118 0.44 -15.79 -1.62
N SER A 119 0.77 -16.60 -2.62
CA SER A 119 -0.01 -17.68 -3.23
C SER A 119 -0.32 -18.86 -2.28
N ASP A 120 -0.27 -18.65 -0.96
CA ASP A 120 -0.35 -19.70 0.07
C ASP A 120 -1.70 -19.71 0.81
N GLY A 121 -2.70 -19.01 0.27
CA GLY A 121 -4.08 -19.09 0.75
C GLY A 121 -4.60 -20.52 0.64
N LEU A 122 -5.23 -21.02 1.70
CA LEU A 122 -5.89 -22.33 1.70
C LEU A 122 -7.32 -22.23 1.17
N ALA A 123 -8.02 -21.17 1.56
CA ALA A 123 -9.37 -20.88 1.15
C ALA A 123 -9.63 -19.37 1.22
N PHE A 124 -10.46 -18.85 0.33
CA PHE A 124 -10.86 -17.44 0.31
C PHE A 124 -12.25 -17.26 -0.28
N TRP A 125 -13.15 -16.68 0.52
CA TRP A 125 -14.51 -16.33 0.12
C TRP A 125 -14.68 -14.80 0.13
N PRO A 126 -14.74 -14.16 -1.05
CA PRO A 126 -15.01 -12.72 -1.13
C PRO A 126 -16.48 -12.40 -0.85
N PHE A 127 -17.39 -13.38 -0.93
CA PHE A 127 -18.85 -13.19 -0.81
C PHE A 127 -19.48 -12.23 -1.83
N ASP A 128 -18.82 -12.05 -2.97
CA ASP A 128 -19.30 -11.28 -4.12
C ASP A 128 -20.40 -12.01 -4.91
N GLY A 129 -21.57 -12.20 -4.30
CA GLY A 129 -22.73 -12.83 -4.92
C GLY A 129 -22.66 -14.35 -5.03
N SER A 130 -21.63 -14.99 -4.45
CA SER A 130 -21.49 -16.44 -4.40
C SER A 130 -20.77 -16.92 -3.13
N TYR A 131 -20.94 -18.21 -2.83
CA TYR A 131 -20.25 -18.91 -1.73
C TYR A 131 -19.04 -19.72 -2.24
N VAL A 132 -18.48 -19.33 -3.38
CA VAL A 132 -17.34 -20.02 -4.02
C VAL A 132 -16.06 -19.63 -3.32
N ASP A 133 -15.25 -20.64 -2.99
CA ASP A 133 -13.86 -20.46 -2.59
C ASP A 133 -13.03 -20.21 -3.85
N ILE A 134 -12.45 -19.01 -4.01
CA ILE A 134 -11.75 -18.64 -5.25
C ILE A 134 -10.26 -19.02 -5.23
N VAL A 135 -9.76 -19.58 -4.12
CA VAL A 135 -8.36 -20.02 -3.98
C VAL A 135 -8.26 -21.53 -3.92
N GLY A 136 -9.11 -22.18 -3.13
CA GLY A 136 -9.11 -23.62 -2.92
C GLY A 136 -10.26 -24.34 -3.62
N ASN A 137 -10.83 -25.33 -2.94
CA ASN A 137 -12.01 -26.07 -3.39
C ASN A 137 -13.01 -26.27 -2.24
N TYR A 138 -13.01 -25.37 -1.25
CA TYR A 138 -13.89 -25.41 -0.09
C TYR A 138 -15.19 -24.64 -0.36
N ASN A 139 -15.84 -24.90 -1.49
CA ASN A 139 -17.08 -24.21 -1.87
C ASN A 139 -18.18 -24.41 -0.83
N GLY A 140 -18.98 -23.36 -0.62
CA GLY A 140 -20.16 -23.43 0.23
C GLY A 140 -21.14 -24.48 -0.26
N ILE A 141 -21.50 -25.40 0.62
CA ILE A 141 -22.52 -26.40 0.41
C ILE A 141 -23.89 -25.71 0.57
N PRO A 142 -24.84 -25.91 -0.36
CA PRO A 142 -26.20 -25.39 -0.19
C PRO A 142 -26.82 -25.86 1.13
N SER A 143 -27.09 -24.92 2.03
CA SER A 143 -27.80 -25.15 3.29
C SER A 143 -29.25 -24.68 3.18
N LEU A 144 -30.13 -25.25 4.01
CA LEU A 144 -31.42 -24.62 4.28
C LEU A 144 -31.12 -23.33 5.07
N ASN A 145 -31.57 -22.18 4.58
CA ASN A 145 -31.28 -20.84 5.12
C ASN A 145 -29.84 -20.36 4.86
N LEU A 146 -29.40 -20.34 3.60
CA LEU A 146 -28.19 -19.59 3.26
C LEU A 146 -28.38 -18.08 3.57
N PRO A 147 -27.31 -17.38 3.96
CA PRO A 147 -27.28 -15.92 4.01
C PRO A 147 -27.67 -15.28 2.66
N THR A 148 -28.07 -14.02 2.68
CA THR A 148 -28.19 -13.22 1.44
C THR A 148 -26.93 -12.38 1.23
N PHE A 149 -26.77 -11.79 0.04
CA PHE A 149 -25.68 -10.87 -0.23
C PHE A 149 -26.16 -9.42 -0.16
N VAL A 150 -25.38 -8.56 0.47
CA VAL A 150 -25.62 -7.11 0.62
C VAL A 150 -24.33 -6.33 0.32
N PRO A 151 -24.34 -5.00 0.13
CA PRO A 151 -23.11 -4.23 0.01
C PRO A 151 -22.14 -4.50 1.17
N GLY A 152 -20.91 -4.89 0.83
CA GLY A 152 -19.90 -5.38 1.76
C GLY A 152 -18.91 -4.32 2.24
N TYR A 153 -17.85 -4.79 2.88
CA TYR A 153 -16.62 -4.00 3.07
C TYR A 153 -15.96 -3.79 1.70
N LEU A 154 -15.85 -4.86 0.90
CA LEU A 154 -15.50 -4.85 -0.53
C LEU A 154 -16.61 -5.52 -1.32
N GLY A 155 -17.09 -4.89 -2.39
CA GLY A 155 -18.14 -5.47 -3.22
C GLY A 155 -19.40 -5.84 -2.42
N GLN A 156 -19.65 -7.14 -2.24
CA GLN A 156 -20.75 -7.67 -1.43
C GLN A 156 -20.28 -8.53 -0.26
N ALA A 157 -21.05 -8.54 0.82
CA ALA A 157 -20.86 -9.38 1.99
C ALA A 157 -22.02 -10.36 2.19
N ALA A 158 -21.76 -11.47 2.87
CA ALA A 158 -22.79 -12.39 3.33
C ALA A 158 -23.50 -11.82 4.57
N SER A 159 -24.83 -11.76 4.53
CA SER A 159 -25.72 -11.22 5.57
C SER A 159 -26.38 -12.33 6.37
N PHE A 160 -25.92 -12.51 7.60
CA PHE A 160 -26.39 -13.52 8.53
C PHE A 160 -27.44 -12.93 9.48
N ASP A 161 -28.62 -13.54 9.46
CA ASP A 161 -29.70 -13.31 10.42
C ASP A 161 -29.80 -14.52 11.36
N ALA A 162 -29.50 -14.27 12.64
CA ALA A 162 -29.51 -15.29 13.67
C ALA A 162 -30.92 -15.82 13.96
N SER A 163 -31.97 -15.01 13.76
CA SER A 163 -33.36 -15.43 13.93
C SER A 163 -33.82 -16.39 12.85
N LEU A 164 -33.22 -16.28 11.65
CA LEU A 164 -33.45 -17.18 10.51
C LEU A 164 -32.49 -18.37 10.50
N GLN A 165 -31.61 -18.49 11.50
CA GLN A 165 -30.64 -19.57 11.62
C GLN A 165 -29.76 -19.69 10.37
N GLN A 166 -29.35 -18.55 9.80
CA GLN A 166 -28.57 -18.55 8.57
C GLN A 166 -27.13 -18.98 8.80
N ALA A 167 -26.62 -19.85 7.95
CA ALA A 167 -25.26 -20.36 8.04
C ALA A 167 -24.77 -20.91 6.70
N MET A 168 -23.45 -20.89 6.52
CA MET A 168 -22.76 -21.56 5.41
C MET A 168 -21.96 -22.75 5.96
N TYR A 169 -21.96 -23.85 5.20
CA TYR A 169 -21.20 -25.06 5.51
C TYR A 169 -20.24 -25.35 4.36
N THR A 170 -19.06 -25.85 4.68
CA THR A 170 -18.10 -26.35 3.70
C THR A 170 -17.45 -27.62 4.22
N SER A 171 -16.73 -28.32 3.35
CA SER A 171 -16.01 -29.54 3.69
C SER A 171 -14.95 -29.30 4.77
N PHE A 172 -14.45 -30.39 5.34
CA PHE A 172 -13.40 -30.36 6.35
C PHE A 172 -12.16 -29.60 5.86
N ILE A 173 -11.74 -28.59 6.61
CA ILE A 173 -10.50 -27.85 6.37
C ILE A 173 -9.43 -28.36 7.35
N PRO A 174 -8.33 -28.98 6.88
CA PRO A 174 -7.34 -29.64 7.73
C PRO A 174 -6.41 -28.63 8.44
N LEU A 175 -6.91 -28.06 9.54
CA LEU A 175 -6.18 -27.14 10.42
C LEU A 175 -5.58 -27.83 11.65
N ASN A 176 -5.68 -29.15 11.74
CA ASN A 176 -5.15 -29.92 12.86
C ASN A 176 -3.62 -29.98 12.82
N ASN A 177 -2.97 -29.76 13.97
CA ASN A 177 -1.53 -29.84 14.17
C ASN A 177 -0.72 -29.04 13.12
N VAL A 178 -1.20 -27.85 12.76
CA VAL A 178 -0.52 -26.91 11.87
C VAL A 178 -0.66 -25.47 12.38
N SER A 179 0.28 -24.61 12.02
CA SER A 179 0.09 -23.16 12.16
C SER A 179 -0.92 -22.66 11.13
N PHE A 180 -1.76 -21.70 11.50
CA PHE A 180 -2.73 -21.13 10.57
C PHE A 180 -3.10 -19.68 10.93
N THR A 181 -3.70 -19.01 9.96
CA THR A 181 -4.32 -17.70 10.12
C THR A 181 -5.72 -17.73 9.51
N ILE A 182 -6.73 -17.31 10.27
CA ILE A 182 -8.09 -17.06 9.77
C ILE A 182 -8.37 -15.57 9.92
N GLU A 183 -8.86 -14.92 8.89
CA GLU A 183 -9.24 -13.51 8.94
C GLU A 183 -10.52 -13.22 8.19
N ALA A 184 -11.23 -12.16 8.59
CA ALA A 184 -12.38 -11.64 7.87
C ALA A 184 -12.60 -10.18 8.20
N TRP A 185 -13.32 -9.47 7.35
CA TRP A 185 -14.03 -8.27 7.75
C TRP A 185 -15.40 -8.68 8.30
N ILE A 186 -15.76 -8.18 9.47
CA ILE A 186 -17.08 -8.41 10.07
C ILE A 186 -17.74 -7.10 10.47
N LYS A 187 -19.07 -7.08 10.40
CA LYS A 187 -19.90 -5.99 10.89
C LYS A 187 -21.09 -6.56 11.66
N PRO A 188 -20.94 -6.81 12.97
CA PRO A 188 -22.03 -7.29 13.81
C PRO A 188 -23.17 -6.25 13.86
N THR A 189 -24.41 -6.70 13.69
CA THR A 189 -25.60 -5.82 13.77
C THR A 189 -26.40 -6.03 15.06
N GLY A 190 -26.07 -7.08 15.82
CA GLY A 190 -26.63 -7.30 17.15
C GLY A 190 -25.93 -8.43 17.90
N TYR A 191 -26.26 -8.54 19.18
CA TYR A 191 -25.91 -9.69 20.02
C TYR A 191 -27.21 -10.31 20.55
N PRO A 192 -27.91 -11.15 19.76
CA PRO A 192 -29.20 -11.75 20.10
C PRO A 192 -29.30 -12.39 21.49
N ASN A 193 -28.16 -12.79 22.08
CA ASN A 193 -28.08 -13.40 23.39
C ASN A 193 -26.69 -13.11 24.02
N PRO A 194 -26.48 -13.34 25.34
CA PRO A 194 -25.20 -13.06 25.98
C PRO A 194 -24.11 -14.14 25.75
N ARG A 195 -24.47 -15.28 25.14
CA ARG A 195 -23.56 -16.39 24.84
C ARG A 195 -22.85 -16.15 23.50
N ASP A 196 -22.63 -17.22 22.74
CA ASP A 196 -21.79 -17.23 21.54
C ASP A 196 -22.53 -16.72 20.30
N HIS A 197 -21.83 -15.96 19.47
CA HIS A 197 -22.22 -15.55 18.12
C HIS A 197 -21.08 -15.95 17.19
N SER A 198 -21.20 -17.10 16.53
CA SER A 198 -20.08 -17.77 15.86
C SER A 198 -19.77 -17.16 14.50
N ILE A 199 -18.54 -16.67 14.34
CA ILE A 199 -18.03 -16.19 13.05
C ILE A 199 -17.66 -17.41 12.20
N VAL A 200 -16.81 -18.28 12.74
CA VAL A 200 -16.49 -19.58 12.12
C VAL A 200 -16.40 -20.70 13.16
N GLY A 201 -16.60 -21.93 12.70
CA GLY A 201 -16.51 -23.12 13.54
C GLY A 201 -16.02 -24.35 12.78
N LEU A 202 -15.19 -25.15 13.43
CA LEU A 202 -14.81 -26.50 13.00
C LEU A 202 -14.78 -27.39 14.25
N CYS A 203 -15.90 -28.04 14.52
CA CYS A 203 -16.16 -28.68 15.81
C CYS A 203 -16.78 -30.08 15.63
N PRO A 204 -15.99 -31.09 15.21
CA PRO A 204 -16.47 -32.46 15.06
C PRO A 204 -16.97 -33.08 16.37
N SER A 205 -16.47 -32.63 17.52
CA SER A 205 -16.85 -33.14 18.84
C SER A 205 -16.58 -32.09 19.93
N LYS A 206 -17.39 -32.09 21.00
CA LYS A 206 -17.18 -31.28 22.22
C LYS A 206 -16.10 -31.89 23.13
N ILE A 207 -14.94 -32.17 22.57
CA ILE A 207 -13.76 -32.72 23.27
C ILE A 207 -12.70 -31.62 23.27
N VAL A 208 -11.95 -31.54 24.38
CA VAL A 208 -10.82 -30.60 24.53
C VAL A 208 -9.89 -30.73 23.32
N ASP A 209 -9.45 -29.58 22.81
CA ASP A 209 -8.55 -29.43 21.65
C ASP A 209 -9.14 -29.86 20.29
N ARG A 210 -10.36 -30.41 20.24
CA ARG A 210 -11.00 -30.92 19.01
C ARG A 210 -12.13 -30.06 18.47
N CYS A 211 -12.30 -28.85 19.00
CA CYS A 211 -13.36 -27.95 18.57
C CYS A 211 -12.88 -26.51 18.43
N LEU A 212 -12.51 -26.16 17.21
CA LEU A 212 -12.17 -24.80 16.83
C LEU A 212 -13.45 -23.97 16.81
N HIS A 213 -13.46 -22.90 17.60
CA HIS A 213 -14.53 -21.94 17.62
C HIS A 213 -13.98 -20.52 17.67
N ILE A 214 -14.48 -19.70 16.75
CA ILE A 214 -14.22 -18.27 16.70
C ILE A 214 -15.57 -17.57 16.84
N ASN A 215 -15.82 -16.99 18.01
CA ASN A 215 -17.13 -16.46 18.38
C ASN A 215 -17.02 -15.06 18.97
N ILE A 216 -18.11 -14.32 18.97
CA ILE A 216 -18.29 -13.19 19.88
C ILE A 216 -19.12 -13.67 21.07
N ARG A 217 -18.63 -13.47 22.30
CA ARG A 217 -19.35 -13.78 23.54
C ARG A 217 -19.21 -12.63 24.51
N ASN A 218 -20.31 -12.22 25.15
CA ASN A 218 -20.32 -10.99 25.96
C ASN A 218 -19.68 -9.79 25.24
N LYS A 219 -19.94 -9.67 23.92
CA LYS A 219 -19.40 -8.62 23.03
C LYS A 219 -17.88 -8.63 22.83
N LYS A 220 -17.19 -9.72 23.17
CA LYS A 220 -15.74 -9.88 23.00
C LYS A 220 -15.43 -11.07 22.10
N LEU A 221 -14.34 -11.03 21.34
CA LEU A 221 -13.93 -12.17 20.53
C LEU A 221 -13.38 -13.29 21.41
N TYR A 222 -13.62 -14.52 20.98
CA TYR A 222 -13.08 -15.74 21.55
C TYR A 222 -12.50 -16.55 20.42
N PHE A 223 -11.33 -17.13 20.67
CA PHE A 223 -10.66 -18.06 19.79
C PHE A 223 -10.20 -19.24 20.63
N GLY A 224 -10.70 -20.43 20.34
CA GLY A 224 -10.39 -21.57 21.19
C GLY A 224 -10.55 -22.91 20.52
N PHE A 225 -9.90 -23.91 21.10
CA PHE A 225 -9.98 -25.32 20.69
C PHE A 225 -10.88 -26.14 21.60
N TYR A 226 -11.71 -25.46 22.43
CA TYR A 226 -12.61 -25.99 23.47
C TYR A 226 -11.89 -26.32 24.77
N PHE A 227 -12.21 -25.55 25.83
CA PHE A 227 -11.48 -25.51 27.11
C PHE A 227 -10.00 -25.07 26.99
N ASP A 228 -9.61 -24.57 25.83
CA ASP A 228 -8.28 -23.98 25.54
C ASP A 228 -8.51 -22.74 24.67
N ASP A 229 -9.17 -21.76 25.31
CA ASP A 229 -9.72 -20.59 24.65
C ASP A 229 -8.99 -19.33 25.14
N ILE A 230 -8.71 -18.43 24.21
CA ILE A 230 -8.30 -17.07 24.50
C ILE A 230 -9.50 -16.12 24.27
N GLN A 231 -9.61 -15.13 25.15
CA GLN A 231 -10.63 -14.10 25.11
C GLN A 231 -9.98 -12.73 24.86
N ASP A 232 -10.60 -11.97 23.97
CA ASP A 232 -10.22 -10.60 23.63
C ASP A 232 -10.43 -9.60 24.79
N VAL A 233 -9.65 -8.53 24.81
CA VAL A 233 -9.81 -7.46 25.80
C VAL A 233 -10.82 -6.41 25.32
N THR A 234 -10.91 -6.20 24.02
CA THR A 234 -11.74 -5.15 23.41
C THR A 234 -13.21 -5.56 23.24
N THR A 235 -14.12 -4.62 23.49
CA THR A 235 -15.55 -4.79 23.19
C THR A 235 -15.79 -4.45 21.72
N ILE A 236 -16.41 -5.38 20.99
CA ILE A 236 -16.71 -5.23 19.58
C ILE A 236 -17.88 -4.24 19.39
N PRO A 237 -17.73 -3.19 18.56
CA PRO A 237 -18.81 -2.27 18.26
C PRO A 237 -19.85 -2.92 17.33
N LEU A 238 -21.09 -2.45 17.42
CA LEU A 238 -22.13 -2.78 16.44
C LEU A 238 -22.07 -1.81 15.27
N ASN A 239 -22.48 -2.28 14.09
CA ASN A 239 -22.66 -1.47 12.88
C ASN A 239 -21.39 -0.78 12.36
N GLU A 240 -20.22 -1.28 12.71
CA GLU A 240 -18.93 -0.86 12.17
C GLU A 240 -18.22 -2.07 11.55
N TRP A 241 -17.59 -1.86 10.39
CA TRP A 241 -16.69 -2.86 9.82
C TRP A 241 -15.41 -2.92 10.65
N ILE A 242 -15.03 -4.13 11.06
CA ILE A 242 -13.76 -4.40 11.73
C ILE A 242 -13.06 -5.56 11.06
N HIS A 243 -11.74 -5.47 10.92
CA HIS A 243 -10.91 -6.58 10.47
C HIS A 243 -10.52 -7.41 11.69
N VAL A 244 -10.85 -8.69 11.67
CA VAL A 244 -10.55 -9.63 12.75
C VAL A 244 -9.60 -10.70 12.21
N VAL A 245 -8.52 -10.97 12.95
CA VAL A 245 -7.55 -12.00 12.58
C VAL A 245 -7.23 -12.89 13.77
N PHE A 246 -7.19 -14.19 13.51
CA PHE A 246 -6.90 -15.23 14.47
C PHE A 246 -5.69 -16.02 13.99
N VAL A 247 -4.58 -15.92 14.71
CA VAL A 247 -3.32 -16.58 14.37
C VAL A 247 -3.03 -17.65 15.40
N PHE A 248 -2.74 -18.87 14.94
CA PHE A 248 -2.16 -19.92 15.76
C PHE A 248 -0.79 -20.31 15.22
N ASP A 249 0.23 -20.23 16.07
CA ASP A 249 1.58 -20.73 15.80
C ASP A 249 1.79 -22.06 16.52
N LEU A 250 1.91 -23.15 15.78
CA LEU A 250 2.18 -24.48 16.33
C LEU A 250 3.53 -24.57 17.05
N THR A 251 4.54 -23.83 16.59
CA THR A 251 5.91 -23.92 17.11
C THR A 251 5.98 -23.40 18.54
N THR A 252 5.28 -22.29 18.79
CA THR A 252 5.23 -21.62 20.10
C THR A 252 3.95 -21.92 20.88
N LYS A 253 2.98 -22.60 20.23
CA LYS A 253 1.60 -22.81 20.70
C LYS A 253 0.87 -21.51 21.04
N VAL A 254 1.23 -20.40 20.41
CA VAL A 254 0.61 -19.10 20.70
C VAL A 254 -0.63 -18.89 19.85
N GLN A 255 -1.75 -18.59 20.51
CA GLN A 255 -2.96 -18.03 19.92
C GLN A 255 -2.90 -16.51 20.04
N THR A 256 -3.20 -15.79 18.95
CA THR A 256 -3.25 -14.33 18.92
C THR A 256 -4.51 -13.85 18.22
N ILE A 257 -5.17 -12.84 18.79
CA ILE A 257 -6.27 -12.11 18.17
C ILE A 257 -5.78 -10.71 17.79
N TYR A 258 -6.05 -10.30 16.55
CA TYR A 258 -5.82 -8.94 16.06
C TYR A 258 -7.14 -8.28 15.69
N LEU A 259 -7.24 -6.99 16.00
CA LEU A 259 -8.33 -6.10 15.62
C LEU A 259 -7.79 -4.93 14.80
N ASN A 260 -8.35 -4.73 13.60
CA ASN A 260 -7.99 -3.62 12.70
C ASN A 260 -6.48 -3.46 12.49
N GLY A 261 -5.77 -4.59 12.37
CA GLY A 261 -4.33 -4.61 12.14
C GLY A 261 -3.46 -4.64 13.40
N PHE A 262 -4.03 -4.44 14.59
CA PHE A 262 -3.29 -4.38 15.85
C PHE A 262 -3.58 -5.60 16.73
N GLN A 263 -2.56 -6.11 17.41
CA GLN A 263 -2.72 -7.20 18.37
C GLN A 263 -3.57 -6.74 19.56
N ASP A 264 -4.67 -7.45 19.84
CA ASP A 264 -5.51 -7.19 21.01
C ASP A 264 -5.11 -8.08 22.19
N VAL A 265 -4.91 -9.39 21.94
CA VAL A 265 -4.51 -10.36 22.97
C VAL A 265 -3.69 -11.51 22.39
N GLN A 266 -2.79 -12.08 23.20
CA GLN A 266 -2.10 -13.34 22.91
C GLN A 266 -2.00 -14.22 24.16
N SER A 267 -1.99 -15.53 23.97
CA SER A 267 -1.80 -16.52 25.03
C SER A 267 -1.20 -17.80 24.47
N THR A 268 -0.52 -18.56 25.30
CA THR A 268 -0.04 -19.90 24.96
C THR A 268 -1.15 -20.91 25.23
N ALA A 269 -1.59 -21.59 24.18
CA ALA A 269 -2.49 -22.73 24.25
C ALA A 269 -1.79 -23.93 24.89
N LEU A 270 -2.55 -24.79 25.56
CA LEU A 270 -2.03 -26.04 26.13
C LEU A 270 -1.63 -27.01 25.01
N HIS A 271 -2.47 -27.13 23.99
CA HIS A 271 -2.24 -27.99 22.84
C HIS A 271 -2.58 -27.30 21.51
N SER A 272 -2.26 -27.98 20.41
CA SER A 272 -2.73 -27.60 19.09
C SER A 272 -4.16 -28.05 18.86
N PHE A 273 -4.82 -27.47 17.87
CA PHE A 273 -6.08 -28.01 17.39
C PHE A 273 -5.88 -29.44 16.84
N GLU A 274 -6.71 -30.38 17.27
CA GLU A 274 -6.65 -31.81 16.96
C GLU A 274 -7.91 -32.33 16.22
N GLY A 275 -8.79 -31.45 15.74
CA GLY A 275 -9.99 -31.87 15.01
C GLY A 275 -9.67 -32.48 13.64
N GLU A 276 -9.99 -33.77 13.45
CA GLU A 276 -9.62 -34.55 12.24
C GLU A 276 -10.76 -34.68 11.21
N SER A 277 -11.95 -34.14 11.52
CA SER A 277 -13.14 -34.24 10.66
C SER A 277 -14.14 -33.13 10.96
N GLY A 278 -15.33 -33.21 10.37
CA GLY A 278 -16.41 -32.26 10.56
C GLY A 278 -16.45 -31.19 9.46
N ASN A 279 -17.58 -30.50 9.38
CA ASN A 279 -17.73 -29.39 8.42
C ASN A 279 -17.09 -28.13 9.01
N PHE A 280 -16.41 -27.37 8.16
CA PHE A 280 -16.12 -25.99 8.50
C PHE A 280 -17.39 -25.17 8.26
N THR A 281 -17.67 -24.25 9.18
CA THR A 281 -18.92 -23.50 9.23
C THR A 281 -18.65 -22.02 9.37
N VAL A 282 -19.50 -21.21 8.75
CA VAL A 282 -19.48 -19.74 8.82
C VAL A 282 -20.85 -19.27 9.30
N GLY A 283 -20.86 -18.39 10.29
CA GLY A 283 -22.09 -17.87 10.91
C GLY A 283 -22.72 -18.79 11.96
N ILE A 284 -22.12 -19.94 12.26
CA ILE A 284 -22.53 -20.88 13.30
C ILE A 284 -21.32 -21.69 13.79
N ASN A 285 -21.43 -22.33 14.94
CA ASN A 285 -20.58 -23.44 15.35
C ASN A 285 -21.44 -24.63 15.79
N GLN A 286 -21.28 -25.77 15.10
CA GLN A 286 -22.11 -26.97 15.30
C GLN A 286 -21.92 -27.66 16.66
N GLY A 287 -20.79 -27.45 17.34
CA GLY A 287 -20.54 -28.06 18.66
C GLY A 287 -20.59 -27.08 19.82
N VAL A 288 -21.22 -25.92 19.64
CA VAL A 288 -21.59 -25.01 20.73
C VAL A 288 -23.10 -25.13 20.99
N ASP A 289 -23.57 -24.82 22.21
CA ASP A 289 -24.94 -25.06 22.64
C ASP A 289 -26.01 -24.49 21.67
N PHE A 290 -26.74 -25.40 21.03
CA PHE A 290 -27.93 -25.11 20.24
C PHE A 290 -29.08 -24.65 21.17
N PRO A 291 -29.92 -23.67 20.78
CA PRO A 291 -30.01 -22.99 19.47
C PRO A 291 -29.31 -21.62 19.37
N TYR A 292 -28.32 -21.28 20.20
CA TYR A 292 -27.96 -19.86 20.43
C TYR A 292 -26.64 -19.38 19.82
N SER A 293 -26.00 -20.09 18.89
CA SER A 293 -24.67 -19.74 18.38
C SER A 293 -24.61 -18.97 17.05
N TYR A 294 -25.76 -18.62 16.46
CA TYR A 294 -25.78 -17.98 15.14
C TYR A 294 -25.27 -16.54 15.17
N PHE A 295 -24.49 -16.16 14.14
CA PHE A 295 -24.03 -14.79 13.95
C PHE A 295 -25.16 -13.87 13.48
N GLN A 296 -25.14 -12.62 13.96
CA GLN A 296 -26.05 -11.56 13.55
C GLN A 296 -25.23 -10.39 12.98
N GLY A 297 -25.17 -10.29 11.65
CA GLY A 297 -24.37 -9.26 10.98
C GLY A 297 -23.85 -9.66 9.61
N TYR A 298 -22.80 -8.98 9.18
CA TYR A 298 -22.18 -9.19 7.87
C TYR A 298 -20.77 -9.75 8.01
N ILE A 299 -20.39 -10.67 7.11
CA ILE A 299 -19.03 -11.20 6.98
C ILE A 299 -18.59 -11.05 5.52
N ASP A 300 -17.36 -10.57 5.33
CA ASP A 300 -16.76 -10.28 4.04
C ASP A 300 -15.28 -10.68 4.03
N GLN A 301 -14.73 -10.99 2.85
CA GLN A 301 -13.32 -11.31 2.62
C GLN A 301 -12.76 -12.38 3.58
N LEU A 302 -13.51 -13.46 3.83
CA LEU A 302 -13.07 -14.53 4.74
C LEU A 302 -11.92 -15.32 4.10
N SER A 303 -10.76 -15.34 4.75
CA SER A 303 -9.56 -16.01 4.28
C SER A 303 -8.99 -16.98 5.32
N ILE A 304 -8.42 -18.08 4.85
CA ILE A 304 -7.72 -19.08 5.68
C ILE A 304 -6.36 -19.35 5.05
N ASN A 305 -5.30 -19.32 5.85
CA ASN A 305 -3.93 -19.57 5.43
C ASN A 305 -3.30 -20.65 6.31
N ARG A 306 -2.49 -21.56 5.73
CA ARG A 306 -1.76 -22.62 6.50
C ARG A 306 -0.40 -22.15 7.00
N ARG A 307 -0.33 -20.88 7.37
CA ARG A 307 0.82 -20.25 8.00
C ARG A 307 0.36 -19.16 8.95
N THR A 308 1.26 -18.76 9.83
CA THR A 308 1.10 -17.51 10.58
C THR A 308 1.33 -16.33 9.64
N LYS A 309 0.38 -15.40 9.59
CA LYS A 309 0.66 -14.05 9.08
C LYS A 309 1.42 -13.28 10.16
N THR A 310 2.39 -12.48 9.73
CA THR A 310 3.13 -11.59 10.63
C THR A 310 2.24 -10.41 11.06
N PRO A 311 2.56 -9.74 12.19
CA PRO A 311 1.86 -8.51 12.58
C PRO A 311 1.85 -7.45 11.47
N CYS A 312 2.90 -7.40 10.65
CA CYS A 312 3.02 -6.42 9.58
C CYS A 312 2.14 -6.74 8.36
N GLU A 313 2.00 -8.01 7.99
CA GLU A 313 1.01 -8.42 6.98
C GLU A 313 -0.40 -8.03 7.41
N ILE A 314 -0.73 -8.31 8.67
CA ILE A 314 -2.04 -8.05 9.24
C ILE A 314 -2.32 -6.55 9.31
N LEU A 315 -1.34 -5.75 9.74
CA LEU A 315 -1.45 -4.30 9.79
C LEU A 315 -1.65 -3.70 8.40
N GLU A 316 -0.89 -4.14 7.40
CA GLU A 316 -1.02 -3.61 6.04
C GLU A 316 -2.35 -4.00 5.40
N ILE A 317 -2.81 -5.24 5.54
CA ILE A 317 -4.13 -5.67 5.02
C ILE A 317 -5.27 -4.84 5.65
N ALA A 318 -5.19 -4.58 6.96
CA ALA A 318 -6.21 -3.82 7.66
C ALA A 318 -6.20 -2.32 7.33
N THR A 319 -5.04 -1.78 6.94
CA THR A 319 -4.85 -0.32 6.94
C THR A 319 -4.47 0.34 5.62
N LEU A 320 -3.87 -0.40 4.68
CA LEU A 320 -3.63 0.09 3.33
C LEU A 320 -4.96 0.15 2.58
N THR A 321 -5.48 1.36 2.40
CA THR A 321 -6.82 1.56 1.83
C THR A 321 -6.82 1.64 0.30
N GLY A 322 -5.69 2.06 -0.28
CA GLY A 322 -5.45 2.04 -1.72
C GLY A 322 -3.97 2.26 -2.05
N HIS A 323 -3.49 1.61 -3.11
CA HIS A 323 -2.13 1.72 -3.63
C HIS A 323 -2.12 1.79 -5.16
N PHE A 324 -1.78 2.95 -5.71
CA PHE A 324 -1.70 3.18 -7.15
C PHE A 324 -0.24 3.32 -7.56
N LYS A 325 0.28 2.24 -8.18
CA LYS A 325 1.64 2.21 -8.75
C LYS A 325 1.75 2.99 -10.06
N PHE A 326 0.64 3.20 -10.76
CA PHE A 326 0.62 3.85 -12.08
C PHE A 326 1.47 3.16 -13.17
N ASP A 327 1.69 1.85 -13.00
CA ASP A 327 2.45 1.00 -13.90
C ASP A 327 1.56 0.24 -14.89
N SER A 328 1.98 0.18 -16.17
CA SER A 328 1.36 -0.68 -17.18
C SER A 328 1.56 -2.17 -16.85
N PRO A 329 0.62 -3.06 -17.20
CA PRO A 329 -0.62 -2.79 -17.97
C PRO A 329 -1.81 -2.30 -17.12
N SER A 330 -1.67 -2.26 -15.80
CA SER A 330 -2.73 -1.98 -14.82
C SER A 330 -2.62 -0.57 -14.21
N THR A 331 -2.31 0.44 -15.03
CA THR A 331 -1.94 1.81 -14.62
C THR A 331 -2.93 2.43 -13.64
N TYR A 332 -4.23 2.25 -13.86
CA TYR A 332 -5.28 2.93 -13.07
C TYR A 332 -6.01 2.00 -12.12
N ILE A 333 -5.45 0.82 -11.84
CA ILE A 333 -6.03 -0.17 -10.94
C ILE A 333 -5.37 -0.05 -9.57
N ASP A 334 -6.19 -0.10 -8.52
CA ASP A 334 -5.69 -0.24 -7.16
C ASP A 334 -4.92 -1.56 -7.00
N SER A 335 -3.64 -1.46 -6.71
CA SER A 335 -2.75 -2.58 -6.40
C SER A 335 -2.80 -2.99 -4.93
N GLY A 336 -3.56 -2.27 -4.10
CA GLY A 336 -3.80 -2.56 -2.70
C GLY A 336 -4.89 -3.63 -2.49
N PRO A 337 -5.20 -3.95 -1.21
CA PRO A 337 -6.09 -5.06 -0.88
C PRO A 337 -7.57 -4.79 -1.18
N ASN A 338 -7.96 -3.54 -1.45
CA ASN A 338 -9.36 -3.13 -1.53
C ASN A 338 -9.90 -2.97 -2.95
N ALA A 339 -9.05 -3.06 -3.98
CA ALA A 339 -9.44 -2.92 -5.38
C ALA A 339 -10.37 -1.71 -5.64
N VAL A 340 -10.11 -0.57 -4.99
CA VAL A 340 -11.02 0.58 -5.02
C VAL A 340 -11.23 1.10 -6.45
N ALA A 341 -12.47 1.50 -6.76
CA ALA A 341 -12.78 1.93 -8.13
C ALA A 341 -12.16 3.29 -8.44
N THR A 342 -11.83 3.50 -9.72
CA THR A 342 -11.12 4.68 -10.20
C THR A 342 -11.80 5.30 -11.42
N THR A 343 -11.64 6.61 -11.58
CA THR A 343 -11.99 7.38 -12.76
C THR A 343 -10.85 8.33 -13.08
N PHE A 344 -10.62 8.64 -14.34
CA PHE A 344 -9.55 9.57 -14.73
C PHE A 344 -9.91 10.27 -16.03
N SER A 345 -9.29 11.43 -16.23
CA SER A 345 -9.46 12.21 -17.44
C SER A 345 -8.18 12.99 -17.73
N SER A 346 -7.81 13.05 -19.01
CA SER A 346 -6.68 13.86 -19.50
C SER A 346 -5.38 13.69 -18.70
N THR A 347 -5.04 12.45 -18.35
CA THR A 347 -3.73 12.05 -17.79
C THR A 347 -2.84 11.45 -18.89
N SER A 348 -1.53 11.39 -18.65
CA SER A 348 -0.59 10.75 -19.57
C SER A 348 0.47 9.95 -18.83
N ILE A 349 0.83 8.78 -19.36
CA ILE A 349 1.86 7.91 -18.76
C ILE A 349 3.24 8.44 -19.13
N ILE A 350 4.10 8.61 -18.13
CA ILE A 350 5.49 9.04 -18.28
C ILE A 350 6.43 8.11 -17.50
N THR A 351 7.73 8.31 -17.60
CA THR A 351 8.70 7.63 -16.73
C THR A 351 8.50 8.08 -15.28
N GLY A 352 8.25 7.11 -14.40
CA GLY A 352 7.97 7.29 -12.99
C GLY A 352 9.21 7.47 -12.13
N TYR A 353 8.99 7.61 -10.83
CA TYR A 353 10.00 7.40 -9.81
C TYR A 353 10.35 5.91 -9.75
N LYS A 354 9.32 5.06 -9.74
CA LYS A 354 9.41 3.62 -9.99
C LYS A 354 8.73 3.37 -11.33
N ASN A 355 9.44 2.78 -12.28
CA ASN A 355 8.88 2.38 -13.59
C ASN A 355 8.13 3.53 -14.32
N GLN A 356 6.81 3.62 -14.18
CA GLN A 356 5.93 4.59 -14.84
C GLN A 356 5.14 5.43 -13.83
N ALA A 357 4.63 6.57 -14.29
CA ALA A 357 3.80 7.47 -13.50
C ALA A 357 2.74 8.14 -14.36
N ILE A 358 1.74 8.75 -13.72
CA ILE A 358 0.76 9.59 -14.41
C ILE A 358 1.13 11.07 -14.29
N SER A 359 0.97 11.79 -15.39
CA SER A 359 1.17 13.24 -15.47
C SER A 359 -0.15 13.97 -15.70
N PHE A 360 -0.23 15.16 -15.12
CA PHE A 360 -1.35 16.08 -15.12
C PHE A 360 -0.96 17.35 -15.87
N SER A 361 -1.86 17.81 -16.74
CA SER A 361 -1.61 18.91 -17.67
C SER A 361 -1.83 20.31 -17.08
N GLY A 362 -2.39 20.42 -15.86
CA GLY A 362 -2.85 21.71 -15.32
C GLY A 362 -4.14 22.24 -15.95
N LEU A 363 -4.83 21.44 -16.76
CA LEU A 363 -6.16 21.79 -17.27
C LEU A 363 -7.24 21.31 -16.30
N SER A 364 -8.38 22.00 -16.25
CA SER A 364 -9.50 21.65 -15.36
C SER A 364 -10.05 20.23 -15.59
N ALA A 365 -9.89 19.67 -16.78
CA ALA A 365 -10.28 18.30 -17.13
C ALA A 365 -9.23 17.23 -16.77
N SER A 366 -8.05 17.62 -16.28
CA SER A 366 -6.96 16.69 -15.93
C SER A 366 -7.06 16.28 -14.47
N TYR A 367 -7.40 15.01 -14.21
CA TYR A 367 -7.52 14.46 -12.86
C TYR A 367 -7.46 12.93 -12.87
N PHE A 368 -7.16 12.37 -11.70
CA PHE A 368 -7.37 10.96 -11.35
C PHE A 368 -8.17 10.94 -10.06
N GLN A 369 -9.21 10.13 -9.97
CA GLN A 369 -10.11 10.08 -8.83
C GLN A 369 -10.38 8.63 -8.45
N THR A 370 -10.53 8.40 -7.16
CA THR A 370 -10.88 7.10 -6.58
C THR A 370 -11.90 7.31 -5.47
N TRP A 371 -12.71 6.28 -5.20
CA TRP A 371 -13.78 6.31 -4.21
C TRP A 371 -13.83 4.99 -3.45
N GLY A 372 -14.49 4.98 -2.29
CA GLY A 372 -14.61 3.79 -1.44
C GLY A 372 -14.00 3.97 -0.05
N PHE A 373 -13.40 5.12 0.24
CA PHE A 373 -12.74 5.36 1.52
C PHE A 373 -13.76 5.70 2.62
N THR A 374 -14.15 4.68 3.37
CA THR A 374 -15.09 4.78 4.50
C THR A 374 -14.45 5.43 5.72
N SER A 375 -13.13 5.31 5.90
CA SER A 375 -12.40 5.92 7.02
C SER A 375 -12.56 7.44 7.07
N PHE A 376 -12.60 8.11 5.91
CA PHE A 376 -12.83 9.57 5.81
C PHE A 376 -14.28 10.00 6.04
N GLY A 377 -15.20 9.05 6.29
CA GLY A 377 -16.57 9.35 6.69
C GLY A 377 -16.82 9.25 8.18
N PHE A 378 -15.82 8.86 8.98
CA PHE A 378 -15.91 8.84 10.45
C PHE A 378 -14.91 9.83 11.04
N SER A 379 -15.41 10.77 11.85
CA SER A 379 -14.57 11.79 12.45
C SER A 379 -13.49 11.17 13.33
N ASN A 380 -12.33 11.82 13.36
CA ASN A 380 -11.16 11.44 14.16
C ASN A 380 -10.53 10.07 13.86
N LYS A 381 -10.80 9.46 12.70
CA LYS A 381 -10.02 8.31 12.24
C LYS A 381 -8.65 8.79 11.70
N PRO A 382 -7.53 8.23 12.19
CA PRO A 382 -6.22 8.61 11.69
C PRO A 382 -6.07 8.22 10.21
N PHE A 383 -5.22 8.94 9.49
CA PHE A 383 -4.94 8.62 8.09
C PHE A 383 -3.55 9.06 7.69
N SER A 384 -3.06 8.50 6.59
CA SER A 384 -1.84 8.96 5.94
C SER A 384 -1.96 8.88 4.42
N LEU A 385 -1.31 9.82 3.74
CA LEU A 385 -1.19 9.87 2.29
C LEU A 385 0.30 9.94 1.95
N ALA A 386 0.79 9.05 1.10
CA ALA A 386 2.18 9.02 0.67
C ALA A 386 2.26 8.87 -0.84
N PHE A 387 3.08 9.69 -1.50
CA PHE A 387 3.27 9.63 -2.95
C PHE A 387 4.55 10.38 -3.35
N TRP A 388 5.00 10.15 -4.58
CA TRP A 388 6.07 10.90 -5.20
C TRP A 388 5.49 11.92 -6.16
N ILE A 389 6.01 13.15 -6.15
CA ILE A 389 5.64 14.19 -7.09
C ILE A 389 6.83 14.65 -7.92
N LYS A 390 6.53 15.10 -9.13
CA LYS A 390 7.46 15.83 -10.00
C LYS A 390 6.74 17.07 -10.54
N PRO A 391 6.71 18.17 -9.76
CA PRO A 391 5.96 19.36 -10.12
C PRO A 391 6.63 20.09 -11.29
N GLN A 392 5.83 20.53 -12.26
CA GLN A 392 6.27 21.49 -13.29
C GLN A 392 5.96 22.92 -12.88
N ILE A 393 4.89 23.11 -12.10
CA ILE A 393 4.48 24.38 -11.51
C ILE A 393 4.11 24.12 -10.05
N LEU A 394 4.54 24.99 -9.14
CA LEU A 394 4.25 24.90 -7.70
C LEU A 394 2.90 25.57 -7.37
N SER A 395 1.83 25.10 -7.99
CA SER A 395 0.48 25.63 -7.77
C SER A 395 -0.56 24.53 -7.91
N GLY A 396 -1.73 24.76 -7.31
CA GLY A 396 -2.89 23.88 -7.44
C GLY A 396 -2.97 22.82 -6.34
N THR A 397 -3.98 21.96 -6.49
CA THR A 397 -4.37 20.93 -5.52
C THR A 397 -3.76 19.60 -5.90
N LEU A 398 -3.06 18.97 -4.95
CA LEU A 398 -2.50 17.62 -5.13
C LEU A 398 -3.52 16.55 -4.74
N VAL A 399 -4.19 16.71 -3.60
CA VAL A 399 -5.22 15.77 -3.11
C VAL A 399 -6.43 16.56 -2.62
N HIS A 400 -7.60 16.25 -3.15
CA HIS A 400 -8.88 16.83 -2.77
C HIS A 400 -9.83 15.77 -2.19
N LEU A 401 -10.43 16.04 -1.04
CA LEU A 401 -11.48 15.21 -0.45
C LEU A 401 -12.86 15.79 -0.79
N SER A 402 -13.81 14.92 -1.13
CA SER A 402 -15.20 15.33 -1.36
C SER A 402 -16.19 14.18 -1.19
N THR A 403 -17.46 14.50 -0.88
CA THR A 403 -18.54 13.50 -0.84
C THR A 403 -19.22 13.26 -2.19
N SER A 404 -18.88 14.05 -3.22
CA SER A 404 -19.41 13.93 -4.57
C SER A 404 -18.29 13.70 -5.60
N SER A 405 -18.58 12.91 -6.63
CA SER A 405 -17.67 12.71 -7.77
C SER A 405 -17.32 14.01 -8.51
N GLN A 406 -18.07 15.08 -8.32
CA GLN A 406 -17.82 16.40 -8.91
C GLN A 406 -16.85 17.27 -8.09
N GLY A 407 -16.24 16.73 -7.03
CA GLY A 407 -15.33 17.47 -6.15
C GLY A 407 -16.04 18.41 -5.17
N THR A 408 -17.36 18.29 -5.02
CA THR A 408 -18.19 19.13 -4.14
C THR A 408 -18.91 18.27 -3.09
N GLY A 409 -19.91 18.83 -2.42
CA GLY A 409 -20.82 18.09 -1.54
C GLY A 409 -20.94 18.70 -0.15
N SER A 410 -21.54 17.96 0.78
CA SER A 410 -21.70 18.40 2.17
C SER A 410 -20.36 18.59 2.87
N HIS A 411 -19.35 17.86 2.42
CA HIS A 411 -17.99 17.96 2.93
C HIS A 411 -17.01 17.86 1.77
N CYS A 412 -16.23 18.91 1.57
CA CYS A 412 -15.15 18.93 0.60
C CYS A 412 -14.11 19.99 0.97
N PHE A 413 -12.84 19.64 0.80
CA PHE A 413 -11.69 20.53 1.04
C PHE A 413 -10.39 19.90 0.48
N PRO A 414 -9.38 20.73 0.12
CA PRO A 414 -8.08 20.23 -0.30
C PRO A 414 -7.27 19.69 0.90
N LEU A 415 -6.82 18.44 0.82
CA LEU A 415 -5.95 17.82 1.83
C LEU A 415 -4.48 18.22 1.64
N LEU A 416 -4.02 18.30 0.39
CA LEU A 416 -2.65 18.69 0.04
C LEU A 416 -2.63 19.56 -1.22
N GLY A 417 -1.70 20.50 -1.27
CA GLY A 417 -1.49 21.35 -2.44
C GLY A 417 -0.34 22.34 -2.23
N PHE A 418 -0.38 23.44 -2.96
CA PHE A 418 0.61 24.51 -2.88
C PHE A 418 0.01 25.83 -2.42
N ASP A 419 0.77 26.59 -1.63
CA ASP A 419 0.48 27.98 -1.29
C ASP A 419 0.83 28.89 -2.49
N SER A 420 0.37 30.13 -2.44
CA SER A 420 0.62 31.23 -3.37
C SER A 420 2.11 31.48 -3.63
N ASN A 421 2.96 31.19 -2.64
CA ASN A 421 4.42 31.30 -2.75
C ASN A 421 5.10 30.01 -3.26
N GLY A 422 4.34 28.94 -3.52
CA GLY A 422 4.84 27.64 -3.97
C GLY A 422 5.29 26.69 -2.86
N ALA A 423 5.08 27.04 -1.58
CA ALA A 423 5.28 26.13 -0.46
C ALA A 423 4.29 24.98 -0.51
N ILE A 424 4.79 23.77 -0.23
CA ILE A 424 3.91 22.60 -0.07
C ILE A 424 3.12 22.72 1.24
N ILE A 425 1.83 22.39 1.20
CA ILE A 425 0.94 22.46 2.36
C ILE A 425 0.09 21.20 2.47
N ALA A 426 -0.08 20.74 3.71
CA ALA A 426 -1.04 19.71 4.09
C ALA A 426 -2.06 20.32 5.05
N GLN A 427 -3.31 19.86 4.98
CA GLN A 427 -4.44 20.45 5.69
C GLN A 427 -5.41 19.40 6.22
N VAL A 428 -6.08 19.77 7.30
CA VAL A 428 -7.25 19.05 7.84
C VAL A 428 -8.31 20.06 8.27
N LEU A 429 -9.58 19.71 8.10
CA LEU A 429 -10.70 20.45 8.67
C LEU A 429 -11.01 19.91 10.07
N THR A 430 -11.09 20.80 11.06
CA THR A 430 -11.46 20.44 12.45
C THR A 430 -12.97 20.50 12.64
N ASP A 431 -13.47 19.92 13.73
CA ASP A 431 -14.89 19.92 14.12
C ASP A 431 -15.47 21.32 14.33
N ASN A 432 -14.61 22.29 14.65
CA ASN A 432 -14.94 23.71 14.75
C ASN A 432 -14.96 24.45 13.40
N ASN A 433 -14.94 23.71 12.27
CA ASN A 433 -14.84 24.24 10.91
C ASN A 433 -13.60 25.12 10.67
N ILE A 434 -12.51 24.85 11.39
CA ILE A 434 -11.22 25.54 11.21
C ILE A 434 -10.29 24.63 10.40
N VAL A 435 -9.72 25.16 9.31
CA VAL A 435 -8.67 24.47 8.56
C VAL A 435 -7.34 24.65 9.27
N VAL A 436 -6.79 23.55 9.80
CA VAL A 436 -5.43 23.51 10.33
C VAL A 436 -4.48 23.16 9.20
N THR A 437 -3.39 23.91 9.08
CA THR A 437 -2.43 23.79 7.99
C THR A 437 -1.03 23.53 8.51
N ALA A 438 -0.35 22.53 7.95
CA ALA A 438 1.08 22.29 8.11
C ALA A 438 1.81 22.75 6.84
N THR A 439 2.67 23.76 6.97
CA THR A 439 3.35 24.40 5.83
C THR A 439 4.81 23.96 5.75
N GLY A 440 5.19 23.35 4.63
CA GLY A 440 6.56 22.98 4.32
C GLY A 440 7.35 24.08 3.59
N SER A 441 8.48 23.70 3.02
CA SER A 441 9.31 24.61 2.22
C SER A 441 8.77 24.78 0.79
N ILE A 442 9.24 25.82 0.11
CA ILE A 442 9.09 25.94 -1.35
C ILE A 442 9.90 24.80 -2.00
N LEU A 443 9.23 23.97 -2.79
CA LEU A 443 9.87 22.82 -3.43
C LEU A 443 10.64 23.25 -4.69
N PRO A 444 11.70 22.54 -5.09
CA PRO A 444 12.35 22.80 -6.36
C PRO A 444 11.49 22.33 -7.52
N VAL A 445 11.26 23.19 -8.52
CA VAL A 445 10.81 22.75 -9.85
C VAL A 445 12.01 22.14 -10.55
N SER A 446 12.19 20.83 -10.42
CA SER A 446 13.34 20.11 -10.97
C SER A 446 12.91 18.84 -11.69
N SER A 447 13.85 18.20 -12.39
CA SER A 447 13.60 16.88 -12.99
C SER A 447 13.55 15.75 -11.96
N LEU A 448 13.77 16.04 -10.68
CA LEU A 448 13.83 15.06 -9.59
C LEU A 448 12.44 14.80 -9.00
N TRP A 449 12.22 13.54 -8.61
CA TRP A 449 11.06 13.12 -7.85
C TRP A 449 11.22 13.50 -6.38
N ILE A 450 10.13 13.96 -5.78
CA ILE A 450 10.07 14.43 -4.39
C ILE A 450 9.03 13.57 -3.66
N ALA A 451 9.45 12.88 -2.59
CA ALA A 451 8.51 12.15 -1.74
C ALA A 451 7.76 13.13 -0.85
N VAL A 452 6.44 13.01 -0.80
CA VAL A 452 5.56 13.79 0.09
C VAL A 452 4.73 12.83 0.91
N VAL A 453 4.72 13.01 2.23
CA VAL A 453 3.85 12.25 3.14
C VAL A 453 3.10 13.20 4.06
N GLN A 454 1.77 13.07 4.08
CA GLN A 454 0.90 13.65 5.11
C GLN A 454 0.51 12.56 6.08
N THR A 455 0.60 12.82 7.39
CA THR A 455 0.03 11.95 8.42
C THR A 455 -0.82 12.77 9.37
N TRP A 456 -1.91 12.19 9.85
CA TRP A 456 -2.77 12.80 10.86
C TRP A 456 -3.27 11.77 11.87
N SER A 457 -3.26 12.15 13.15
CA SER A 457 -4.03 11.50 14.21
C SER A 457 -4.46 12.52 15.26
N SER A 458 -5.49 12.19 16.05
CA SER A 458 -5.94 13.04 17.15
C SER A 458 -4.86 13.25 18.23
N THR A 459 -3.93 12.31 18.37
CA THR A 459 -2.87 12.34 19.38
C THR A 459 -1.67 13.17 18.91
N ASN A 460 -1.24 12.98 17.64
CA ASN A 460 -0.01 13.58 17.13
C ASN A 460 -0.22 14.81 16.23
N GLY A 461 -1.49 15.15 15.95
CA GLY A 461 -1.84 16.25 15.06
C GLY A 461 -1.47 15.98 13.60
N LEU A 462 -1.37 17.05 12.83
CA LEU A 462 -1.03 17.01 11.41
C LEU A 462 0.48 17.13 11.22
N LYS A 463 1.08 16.20 10.46
CA LYS A 463 2.48 16.24 10.07
C LYS A 463 2.64 16.19 8.57
N LEU A 464 3.68 16.87 8.09
CA LEU A 464 4.08 16.91 6.69
C LEU A 464 5.56 16.56 6.57
N TYR A 465 5.85 15.56 5.74
CA TYR A 465 7.20 15.11 5.42
C TYR A 465 7.52 15.35 3.96
N VAL A 466 8.76 15.77 3.67
CA VAL A 466 9.31 15.92 2.32
C VAL A 466 10.65 15.22 2.27
N ASN A 467 10.82 14.27 1.35
CA ASN A 467 12.06 13.47 1.20
C ASN A 467 12.56 12.87 2.52
N ASN A 468 11.66 12.23 3.28
CA ASN A 468 11.93 11.65 4.61
C ASN A 468 12.28 12.67 5.73
N ILE A 469 12.15 13.97 5.48
CA ILE A 469 12.37 15.00 6.50
C ILE A 469 11.01 15.51 6.97
N LEU A 470 10.76 15.49 8.29
CA LEU A 470 9.61 16.17 8.89
C LEU A 470 9.78 17.68 8.73
N VAL A 471 9.02 18.29 7.83
CA VAL A 471 9.13 19.73 7.54
C VAL A 471 8.15 20.58 8.34
N SER A 472 7.05 19.98 8.82
CA SER A 472 6.07 20.67 9.67
C SER A 472 5.29 19.69 10.53
N SER A 473 4.96 20.11 11.76
CA SER A 473 4.08 19.41 12.69
C SER A 473 3.22 20.43 13.44
N VAL A 474 1.90 20.27 13.39
CA VAL A 474 0.94 21.22 13.94
C VAL A 474 -0.13 20.46 14.73
N ALA A 475 -0.48 20.98 15.91
CA ALA A 475 -1.55 20.41 16.72
C ALA A 475 -2.89 20.50 15.98
N ALA A 476 -3.56 19.37 15.83
CA ALA A 476 -4.88 19.23 15.24
C ALA A 476 -5.60 18.09 15.97
N PRO A 477 -6.17 18.35 17.17
CA PRO A 477 -6.71 17.30 18.03
C PRO A 477 -7.94 16.59 17.44
N THR A 478 -8.55 17.20 16.44
CA THR A 478 -9.77 16.70 15.79
C THR A 478 -9.66 16.74 14.27
N PHE A 479 -10.31 15.79 13.61
CA PHE A 479 -10.57 15.78 12.18
C PHE A 479 -12.06 15.62 11.97
N LEU A 480 -12.66 16.62 11.33
CA LEU A 480 -14.05 16.57 10.91
C LEU A 480 -14.13 15.73 9.63
N ALA A 481 -14.80 14.59 9.73
CA ALA A 481 -15.16 13.79 8.57
C ALA A 481 -16.46 14.29 7.94
N SER A 482 -16.86 13.66 6.83
CA SER A 482 -18.11 14.00 6.16
C SER A 482 -19.37 13.45 6.81
N GLU A 483 -19.24 12.54 7.78
CA GLU A 483 -20.35 11.74 8.36
C GLU A 483 -21.16 10.98 7.29
N THR A 484 -20.55 10.81 6.10
CA THR A 484 -21.09 10.04 4.98
C THR A 484 -20.01 9.10 4.50
N THR A 485 -20.38 7.88 4.16
CA THR A 485 -19.44 6.87 3.65
C THR A 485 -20.00 6.20 2.42
N PRO A 486 -19.16 5.93 1.40
CA PRO A 486 -17.74 6.30 1.28
C PRO A 486 -17.49 7.68 0.63
N ASN A 487 -16.26 8.19 0.72
CA ASN A 487 -15.84 9.48 0.14
C ASN A 487 -14.96 9.33 -1.11
N TYR A 488 -14.81 10.42 -1.87
CA TYR A 488 -13.93 10.54 -3.03
C TYR A 488 -12.62 11.23 -2.65
N LEU A 489 -11.51 10.71 -3.17
CA LEU A 489 -10.21 11.38 -3.22
C LEU A 489 -9.83 11.65 -4.67
N THR A 490 -9.51 12.90 -4.98
CA THR A 490 -9.12 13.34 -6.33
C THR A 490 -7.68 13.85 -6.31
N LEU A 491 -6.85 13.26 -7.18
CA LEU A 491 -5.48 13.68 -7.45
C LEU A 491 -5.41 14.75 -8.54
N GLY A 492 -4.54 15.72 -8.28
CA GLY A 492 -4.13 16.74 -9.24
C GLY A 492 -5.20 17.77 -9.59
N ASN A 493 -6.34 17.77 -8.89
CA ASN A 493 -7.48 18.65 -9.16
C ASN A 493 -8.46 18.69 -7.98
N CYS A 494 -9.27 19.75 -7.88
CA CYS A 494 -10.43 19.83 -6.98
C CYS A 494 -11.79 19.86 -7.72
N LEU A 495 -11.78 19.71 -9.06
CA LEU A 495 -12.96 19.73 -9.93
C LEU A 495 -13.80 21.00 -9.66
N ASN A 496 -15.12 20.87 -9.51
CA ASN A 496 -16.00 22.01 -9.23
C ASN A 496 -15.85 22.55 -7.80
N GLY A 497 -15.08 21.87 -6.94
CA GLY A 497 -14.74 22.34 -5.59
C GLY A 497 -13.73 23.48 -5.58
N CYS A 498 -13.06 23.73 -6.70
CA CYS A 498 -12.09 24.82 -6.87
C CYS A 498 -12.74 26.22 -6.89
N ASP A 499 -14.04 26.31 -7.17
CA ASP A 499 -14.73 27.58 -7.46
C ASP A 499 -15.30 28.26 -6.19
N GLY A 500 -14.69 28.00 -5.02
CA GLY A 500 -15.11 28.58 -3.73
C GLY A 500 -16.36 27.95 -3.09
N THR A 501 -16.83 26.82 -3.64
CA THR A 501 -17.94 26.00 -3.12
C THR A 501 -17.54 25.14 -1.92
N CYS A 502 -16.26 24.77 -1.82
CA CYS A 502 -15.72 23.94 -0.74
C CYS A 502 -15.06 24.78 0.36
N SER A 503 -14.82 24.16 1.53
CA SER A 503 -14.08 24.84 2.61
C SER A 503 -12.71 25.25 2.11
N ASN A 504 -12.39 26.54 2.23
CA ASN A 504 -11.13 27.10 1.76
C ASN A 504 -10.04 26.93 2.84
N GLY A 505 -8.84 26.56 2.39
CA GLY A 505 -7.62 26.58 3.20
C GLY A 505 -6.56 27.51 2.62
N LEU A 506 -5.32 27.41 3.12
CA LEU A 506 -4.15 28.10 2.55
C LEU A 506 -3.67 27.53 1.20
N VAL A 507 -4.27 26.46 0.67
CA VAL A 507 -4.01 26.03 -0.71
C VAL A 507 -4.54 27.10 -1.65
N SER A 508 -3.66 28.02 -2.03
CA SER A 508 -3.99 29.21 -2.78
C SER A 508 -4.25 28.86 -4.24
N ARG A 509 -5.34 29.40 -4.80
CA ARG A 509 -5.87 29.01 -6.12
C ARG A 509 -6.12 27.50 -6.17
N PRO A 510 -7.09 26.98 -5.40
CA PRO A 510 -7.53 25.60 -5.54
C PRO A 510 -7.85 25.40 -7.03
N GLY A 511 -7.10 24.53 -7.67
CA GLY A 511 -7.01 24.48 -9.13
C GLY A 511 -6.18 23.29 -9.58
N PRO A 512 -6.15 23.02 -10.89
CA PRO A 512 -5.47 21.85 -11.43
C PRO A 512 -3.95 21.94 -11.24
N PHE A 513 -3.36 20.82 -10.84
CA PHE A 513 -1.92 20.63 -10.70
C PHE A 513 -1.26 20.35 -12.06
N THR A 514 -0.07 20.90 -12.28
CA THR A 514 0.77 20.60 -13.45
C THR A 514 2.05 19.89 -13.00
N GLY A 515 2.18 18.62 -13.37
CA GLY A 515 3.29 17.78 -12.94
C GLY A 515 2.97 16.31 -13.06
N ALA A 516 3.71 15.46 -12.36
CA ALA A 516 3.43 14.02 -12.30
C ALA A 516 3.38 13.50 -10.87
N ILE A 517 2.63 12.42 -10.68
CA ILE A 517 2.47 11.71 -9.40
C ILE A 517 2.72 10.22 -9.63
N ASP A 518 3.43 9.60 -8.69
CA ASP A 518 3.79 8.18 -8.70
C ASP A 518 3.61 7.54 -7.31
N ASP A 519 3.41 6.22 -7.29
CA ASP A 519 3.38 5.34 -6.11
C ASP A 519 2.48 5.88 -4.98
N TRP A 520 1.23 6.23 -5.31
CA TRP A 520 0.30 6.83 -4.36
C TRP A 520 -0.32 5.78 -3.43
N ARG A 521 -0.10 5.95 -2.13
CA ARG A 521 -0.63 5.10 -1.07
C ARG A 521 -1.52 5.90 -0.12
N ILE A 522 -2.61 5.28 0.29
CA ILE A 522 -3.61 5.83 1.19
C ILE A 522 -3.77 4.85 2.36
N TYR A 523 -3.65 5.35 3.58
CA TYR A 523 -3.76 4.55 4.80
C TYR A 523 -4.84 5.10 5.73
N ASN A 524 -5.56 4.20 6.41
CA ASN A 524 -6.50 4.54 7.50
C ASN A 524 -5.81 4.52 8.89
N ARG A 525 -4.48 4.70 8.90
CA ARG A 525 -3.63 4.82 10.10
C ARG A 525 -2.62 5.95 9.94
N GLU A 526 -2.08 6.42 11.06
CA GLU A 526 -0.89 7.28 11.04
C GLU A 526 0.34 6.42 10.71
N LEU A 527 1.09 6.80 9.68
CA LEU A 527 2.42 6.24 9.41
C LEU A 527 3.43 6.79 10.41
N THR A 528 4.30 5.91 10.91
CA THR A 528 5.40 6.30 11.79
C THR A 528 6.55 6.97 11.01
N SER A 529 7.51 7.57 11.72
CA SER A 529 8.74 8.06 11.07
C SER A 529 9.51 6.94 10.36
N ASP A 530 9.49 5.73 10.94
CA ASP A 530 10.15 4.54 10.42
C ASP A 530 9.47 4.07 9.12
N ASP A 531 8.13 4.15 9.07
CA ASP A 531 7.34 3.92 7.85
C ASP A 531 7.67 4.94 6.76
N VAL A 532 7.72 6.23 7.08
CA VAL A 532 8.08 7.30 6.12
C VAL A 532 9.49 7.09 5.56
N CYS A 533 10.44 6.73 6.42
CA CYS A 533 11.80 6.39 6.01
C CYS A 533 11.81 5.18 5.08
N THR A 534 11.06 4.14 5.42
CA THR A 534 11.01 2.89 4.64
C THR A 534 10.42 3.15 3.25
N LEU A 535 9.33 3.91 3.15
CA LEU A 535 8.76 4.33 1.88
C LEU A 535 9.78 5.06 1.00
N TYR A 536 10.57 5.96 1.59
CA TYR A 536 11.55 6.75 0.88
C TYR A 536 12.70 5.92 0.29
N PHE A 537 13.12 4.85 0.98
CA PHE A 537 14.23 3.99 0.54
C PHE A 537 13.80 2.70 -0.18
N SER A 538 12.50 2.40 -0.24
CA SER A 538 11.92 1.19 -0.86
C SER A 538 11.99 1.13 -2.40
N ALA A 539 12.93 1.82 -3.06
CA ALA A 539 12.95 1.97 -4.52
C ALA A 539 14.21 1.45 -5.20
#